data_AF-A0A0E0LQS2-F1
#
_entry.id   AF-A0A0E0LQS2-F1
#
_cell.length_a   1.000
_cell.length_b   1.000
_cell.length_c   1.000
_cell.angle_alpha   90.00
_cell.angle_beta   90.00
_cell.angle_gamma   90.00
#
_symmetry.space_group_name_H-M   'P 1'
#
loop_
_entity.id
_entity.type
_entity.pdbx_description
1 polymer ?
#
loop_
_entity_poly.entity_id
_entity_poly.type
_entity_poly.pdbx_seq_one_letter_code
_entity_poly.pdbx_strand_id
1 'polypeptide(L)' 'MQYSLLKDVTQESRSWRVRVRVTRFSKYNSEDNPPVLFRLDLVLLDEELNYNAIFSMQTS' A
#
# COMPACT_ATOMS: atom_id res chain seq x y z
N MET A 1 5.69 -18.54 -7.75
CA MET A 1 4.63 -17.70 -7.15
C MET A 1 4.26 -16.61 -8.14
N GLN A 2 2.97 -16.52 -8.48
CA GLN A 2 2.45 -15.60 -9.50
C GLN A 2 2.08 -14.26 -8.85
N TYR A 3 2.28 -13.16 -9.58
CA TYR A 3 1.82 -11.83 -9.17
C TYR A 3 0.42 -11.57 -9.75
N SER A 4 -0.44 -10.94 -8.95
CA SER A 4 -1.74 -10.42 -9.37
C SER A 4 -1.62 -8.95 -9.79
N LEU A 5 -2.54 -8.49 -10.64
CA LEU A 5 -2.70 -7.07 -10.95
C LEU A 5 -3.43 -6.36 -9.81
N LEU A 6 -3.26 -5.03 -9.69
CA LEU A 6 -3.90 -4.27 -8.62
C LEU A 6 -5.43 -4.34 -8.70
N LYS A 7 -5.99 -4.30 -9.91
CA LYS A 7 -7.43 -4.35 -10.17
C LYS A 7 -8.10 -5.65 -9.67
N ASP A 8 -7.33 -6.72 -9.53
CA ASP A 8 -7.82 -8.04 -9.12
C ASP A 8 -7.77 -8.22 -7.59
N VAL A 9 -7.13 -7.30 -6.86
CA VAL A 9 -7.09 -7.32 -5.39
C VAL A 9 -8.33 -6.64 -4.84
N THR A 10 -9.16 -7.44 -4.17
CA THR A 10 -10.41 -6.98 -3.55
C THR A 10 -10.35 -7.10 -2.03
N GLN A 11 -11.33 -6.53 -1.32
CA GLN A 11 -11.43 -6.65 0.14
C GLN A 11 -11.61 -8.11 0.62
N GLU A 12 -12.11 -9.00 -0.24
CA GLU A 12 -12.30 -10.42 0.07
C GLU A 12 -11.04 -11.26 -0.15
N SER A 13 -10.01 -10.66 -0.77
CA SER A 13 -8.76 -11.35 -1.09
C SER A 13 -7.97 -11.68 0.18
N ARG A 14 -8.00 -12.95 0.59
CA ARG A 14 -7.33 -13.42 1.82
C ARG A 14 -5.80 -13.43 1.72
N SER A 15 -5.26 -13.62 0.51
CA SER A 15 -3.82 -13.64 0.25
C SER A 15 -3.58 -13.22 -1.19
N TRP A 16 -2.68 -12.27 -1.39
CA TRP A 16 -2.35 -11.73 -2.69
C TRP A 16 -0.91 -11.26 -2.70
N ARG A 17 -0.36 -11.12 -3.90
CA ARG A 17 0.96 -10.54 -4.12
C ARG A 17 0.93 -9.72 -5.40
N VAL A 18 1.26 -8.44 -5.30
CA VAL A 18 1.30 -7.53 -6.44
C VAL A 18 2.72 -7.02 -6.68
N ARG A 19 3.03 -6.66 -7.92
CA ARG A 19 4.26 -5.95 -8.28
C ARG A 19 3.85 -4.55 -8.71
N VAL A 20 4.31 -3.55 -7.97
CA VAL A 20 3.88 -2.16 -8.14
C VAL A 20 5.04 -1.21 -7.92
N ARG A 21 4.90 0.01 -8.45
CA ARG A 21 5.72 1.16 -8.11
C ARG A 21 4.93 2.10 -7.21
N VAL A 22 5.57 2.60 -6.16
CA VAL A 22 5.03 3.68 -5.34
C VAL A 22 5.24 5.00 -6.08
N THR A 23 4.17 5.74 -6.35
CA THR A 23 4.23 7.04 -7.04
C THR A 23 4.11 8.21 -6.07
N ARG A 24 3.43 8.00 -4.94
CA ARG A 24 3.31 8.96 -3.83
C ARG A 24 3.15 8.22 -2.51
N PHE A 25 3.63 8.81 -1.42
CA PHE A 25 3.34 8.33 -0.07
C PHE A 25 3.11 9.47 0.92
N SER A 26 2.32 9.19 1.96
CA SER A 26 2.14 10.04 3.13
C SER A 26 2.48 9.23 4.38
N LYS A 27 3.33 9.80 5.25
CA LYS A 27 3.81 9.16 6.48
C LYS A 27 3.23 9.89 7.68
N TYR A 28 2.64 9.14 8.60
CA TYR A 28 2.07 9.65 9.85
C TYR A 28 2.82 8.99 11.00
N ASN A 29 3.53 9.79 11.78
CA ASN A 29 4.23 9.33 12.98
C ASN A 29 3.44 9.69 14.23
N SER A 30 3.69 8.97 15.33
CA SER A 30 3.29 9.40 16.66
C SER A 30 4.05 10.65 17.09
N GLU A 31 3.50 11.35 18.08
CA GLU A 31 4.14 12.49 18.74
C GLU A 31 5.12 12.04 19.85
N ASP A 32 5.36 10.73 20.00
CA ASP A 32 6.28 10.17 20.98
C ASP A 32 7.75 10.53 20.69
N ASN A 33 8.60 10.31 21.68
CA ASN A 33 10.05 10.46 21.52
C ASN A 33 10.79 9.16 21.91
N PRO A 34 11.30 8.38 20.95
CA PRO A 34 11.35 8.66 19.51
C PRO A 34 10.00 8.47 18.80
N PRO A 35 9.75 9.18 17.68
CA PRO A 35 8.52 9.06 16.92
C PRO A 35 8.40 7.68 16.28
N VAL A 36 7.24 7.03 16.48
CA VAL A 36 6.93 5.71 15.92
C VAL A 36 6.08 5.89 14.67
N LEU A 37 6.32 5.11 13.62
CA LEU A 37 5.42 5.10 12.47
C LEU A 37 4.05 4.60 12.94
N PHE A 38 2.97 5.30 12.62
CA PHE A 38 1.60 4.90 12.97
C PHE A 38 0.80 4.49 11.73
N ARG A 39 0.94 5.25 10.64
CA ARG A 39 0.28 4.96 9.36
C ARG A 39 1.17 5.35 8.19
N LEU A 40 1.10 4.54 7.14
CA LEU A 40 1.66 4.83 5.83
C LEU A 40 0.56 4.69 4.78
N ASP A 41 0.29 5.77 4.05
CA ASP A 41 -0.60 5.76 2.90
C ASP A 41 0.24 5.79 1.62
N LEU A 42 -0.03 4.85 0.72
CA LEU A 42 0.71 4.68 -0.54
C LEU A 42 -0.24 4.80 -1.74
N VAL A 43 0.21 5.51 -2.76
CA VAL A 43 -0.39 5.47 -4.10
C VAL A 43 0.44 4.53 -4.97
N LEU A 44 -0.21 3.47 -5.45
CA LEU A 44 0.43 2.38 -6.18
C LEU A 44 0.07 2.44 -7.67
N LEU A 45 1.05 2.08 -8.51
CA LEU A 45 0.91 1.93 -9.95
C LEU A 45 1.45 0.55 -10.37
N ASP A 46 0.66 -0.23 -11.09
CA ASP A 46 1.08 -1.52 -11.63
C ASP A 46 1.62 -1.41 -13.07
N GLU A 47 2.00 -2.55 -13.65
CA GLU A 47 2.59 -2.63 -14.99
C GLU A 47 1.61 -2.29 -16.12
N GLU A 48 0.30 -2.38 -15.87
CA GLU A 48 -0.75 -1.97 -16.82
C GLU A 48 -1.08 -0.48 -16.73
N LEU A 49 -0.36 0.28 -15.89
CA LEU A 49 -0.62 1.69 -15.61
C LEU A 49 -2.03 1.94 -15.05
N ASN A 50 -2.63 0.96 -14.38
CA ASN A 50 -3.91 1.16 -13.70
C ASN A 50 -3.67 2.03 -12.46
N TYR A 51 -4.28 3.22 -12.45
CA TYR A 51 -4.09 4.21 -11.39
C TYR A 51 -5.05 3.99 -10.22
N ASN A 52 -4.50 4.16 -9.01
CA ASN A 52 -5.19 4.55 -7.77
C ASN A 52 -5.74 3.41 -6.88
N ALA A 53 -4.87 2.49 -6.47
CA ALA A 53 -5.07 1.84 -5.18
C ALA A 53 -4.41 2.71 -4.08
N ILE A 54 -5.21 3.23 -3.15
CA ILE A 54 -4.70 3.78 -1.89
C ILE A 54 -4.52 2.60 -0.95
N PHE A 55 -3.28 2.34 -0.57
CA PHE A 55 -2.96 1.32 0.42
C PHE A 55 -2.60 2.00 1.74
N SER A 56 -3.39 1.74 2.78
CA SER A 56 -3.15 2.23 4.14
C SER A 56 -2.64 1.10 5.02
N MET A 57 -1.40 1.20 5.45
CA MET A 57 -0.81 0.29 6.43
C MET A 57 -0.81 0.95 7.80
N GLN A 58 -1.48 0.35 8.78
CA GLN A 58 -1.36 0.73 10.18
C GLN A 58 -0.31 -0.15 10.85
N THR A 59 0.57 0.47 11.63
CA THR A 59 1.59 -0.23 12.41
C THR A 59 1.13 -0.28 13.86
N SER A 60 1.08 -1.50 14.42
CA SER A 60 0.69 -1.80 15.80
C SER A 60 1.78 -1.46 16.80
#